data_AF-U3TS09-F1
#
_entry.id   AF-U3TS09-F1
#
_cell.length_a   1.000
_cell.length_b   1.000
_cell.length_c   1.000
_cell.angle_alpha   90.00
_cell.angle_beta   90.00
_cell.angle_gamma   90.00
#
_symmetry.space_group_name_H-M   'P 1'
#
loop_
_entity.id
_entity.type
_entity.pdbx_description
1 polymer ?
#
loop_
_entity_poly.entity_id
_entity_poly.type
_entity_poly.pdbx_seq_one_letter_code
_entity_poly.pdbx_strand_id
1 'polypeptide(L)'
;MSTAQTLTPAELNNRKLLGTFLRTRRESLDPNRLGLPRMRQRRTPGLRREEVAQLADVGVTWYTWLEQGRDIKASTKMLTAIASALQCNDVETQHLFSLAGHTLPSMRVTAACCKLAGHNQQMLDAIQLPAIIETPRFDILGYNQAWCALMGVDLAQIAPEDRNCIWLAFNHAGWRNVMTDWDEVMPQMVAMFRGQMGEHLGDPH
;
A
#
# COMPACT_ATOMS: atom_id res chain seq x y z
N MET A 1 -23.07 -21.76 -25.26
CA MET A 1 -23.81 -21.89 -23.99
C MET A 1 -23.06 -21.08 -22.94
N SER A 2 -23.61 -19.94 -22.55
CA SER A 2 -22.97 -18.96 -21.67
C SER A 2 -23.38 -19.24 -20.23
N THR A 3 -22.43 -19.67 -19.40
CA THR A 3 -22.60 -19.83 -17.96
C THR A 3 -22.59 -18.44 -17.32
N ALA A 4 -23.77 -17.95 -16.94
CA ALA A 4 -23.89 -16.78 -16.08
C ALA A 4 -23.29 -17.13 -14.71
N GLN A 5 -22.12 -16.57 -14.41
CA GLN A 5 -21.54 -16.64 -13.07
C GLN A 5 -22.39 -15.77 -12.13
N THR A 6 -23.10 -16.42 -11.21
CA THR A 6 -23.87 -15.72 -10.17
C THR A 6 -22.90 -15.11 -9.17
N LEU A 7 -22.82 -13.77 -9.16
CA LEU A 7 -21.96 -13.02 -8.24
C LEU A 7 -22.50 -13.08 -6.81
N THR A 8 -21.59 -13.11 -5.85
CA THR A 8 -21.89 -13.02 -4.43
C THR A 8 -22.34 -11.58 -4.06
N PRO A 9 -23.15 -11.42 -3.00
CA PRO A 9 -23.55 -10.09 -2.51
C PRO A 9 -22.35 -9.18 -2.17
N ALA A 10 -21.23 -9.77 -1.75
CA ALA A 10 -19.98 -9.05 -1.44
C ALA A 10 -19.33 -8.45 -2.70
N GLU A 11 -19.29 -9.19 -3.81
CA GLU A 11 -18.74 -8.70 -5.08
C GLU A 11 -19.59 -7.57 -5.68
N LEU A 12 -20.91 -7.65 -5.55
CA LEU A 12 -21.81 -6.57 -5.97
C LEU A 12 -21.60 -5.30 -5.13
N ASN A 13 -21.34 -5.47 -3.83
CA ASN A 13 -21.03 -4.37 -2.92
C ASN A 13 -19.68 -3.72 -3.29
N ASN A 14 -18.65 -4.53 -3.55
CA ASN A 14 -17.33 -4.03 -3.94
C ASN A 14 -17.35 -3.20 -5.22
N ARG A 15 -18.14 -3.58 -6.22
CA ARG A 15 -18.29 -2.79 -7.46
C ARG A 15 -18.94 -1.42 -7.23
N LYS A 16 -19.95 -1.35 -6.36
CA LYS A 16 -20.58 -0.08 -5.97
C LYS A 16 -19.60 0.81 -5.19
N LEU A 17 -18.82 0.20 -4.30
CA LEU A 17 -17.76 0.90 -3.56
C LEU A 17 -16.67 1.41 -4.51
N LEU A 18 -16.25 0.61 -5.49
CA LEU A 18 -15.29 1.01 -6.53
C LEU A 18 -15.80 2.22 -7.30
N GLY A 19 -17.04 2.17 -7.79
CA GLY A 19 -17.65 3.28 -8.50
C GLY A 19 -17.71 4.56 -7.65
N THR A 20 -18.07 4.42 -6.38
CA THR A 20 -18.14 5.54 -5.42
C THR A 20 -16.75 6.14 -5.15
N PHE A 21 -15.73 5.29 -4.99
CA PHE A 21 -14.35 5.70 -4.82
C PHE A 21 -13.84 6.48 -6.03
N LEU A 22 -14.01 5.93 -7.24
CA LEU A 22 -13.58 6.56 -8.50
C LEU A 22 -14.26 7.93 -8.69
N ARG A 23 -15.56 8.02 -8.41
CA ARG A 23 -16.31 9.27 -8.49
C ARG A 23 -15.77 10.31 -7.50
N THR A 24 -15.56 9.91 -6.25
CA THR A 24 -15.06 10.81 -5.19
C THR A 24 -13.68 11.35 -5.55
N ARG A 25 -12.75 10.49 -5.97
CA ARG A 25 -11.41 10.90 -6.42
C ARG A 25 -11.50 11.85 -7.60
N ARG A 26 -12.26 11.50 -8.64
CA ARG A 26 -12.46 12.33 -9.83
C ARG A 26 -12.98 13.74 -9.48
N GLU A 27 -13.97 13.82 -8.59
CA GLU A 27 -14.60 15.09 -8.20
C GLU A 27 -13.70 15.94 -7.27
N SER A 28 -12.72 15.34 -6.61
CA SER A 28 -11.76 16.03 -5.73
C SER A 28 -10.58 16.71 -6.45
N LEU A 29 -10.28 16.31 -7.69
CA LEU A 29 -9.09 16.76 -8.41
C LEU A 29 -9.33 18.09 -9.13
N ASP A 30 -8.38 19.02 -9.00
CA ASP A 30 -8.37 20.28 -9.74
C ASP A 30 -7.83 20.06 -11.17
N PRO A 31 -8.64 20.25 -12.22
CA PRO A 31 -8.21 20.10 -13.61
C PRO A 31 -7.00 20.98 -13.98
N ASN A 32 -6.85 22.15 -13.34
CA ASN A 32 -5.74 23.07 -13.65
C ASN A 32 -4.38 22.47 -13.28
N ARG A 33 -4.33 21.67 -12.20
CA ARG A 33 -3.10 20.98 -11.77
C ARG A 33 -2.65 19.91 -12.74
N LEU A 34 -3.54 19.47 -13.64
CA LEU A 34 -3.30 18.45 -14.65
C LEU A 34 -3.07 19.03 -16.05
N GLY A 35 -2.90 20.35 -16.17
CA GLY A 35 -2.63 21.01 -17.45
C GLY A 35 -3.81 21.04 -18.41
N LEU A 36 -5.04 20.79 -17.93
CA LEU A 36 -6.23 20.76 -18.77
C LEU A 36 -6.78 22.18 -19.00
N PRO A 37 -7.13 22.55 -20.25
CA PRO A 37 -7.60 23.89 -20.57
C PRO A 37 -8.94 24.22 -19.89
N ARG A 38 -9.07 25.49 -19.48
CA ARG A 38 -10.25 26.00 -18.78
C ARG A 38 -11.38 26.25 -19.79
N MET A 39 -12.23 25.25 -20.03
CA MET A 39 -13.49 25.47 -20.74
C MET A 39 -14.38 26.42 -19.93
N ARG A 40 -14.96 27.42 -20.60
CA ARG A 40 -15.52 28.67 -20.05
C ARG A 40 -16.75 28.49 -19.13
N GLN A 41 -17.32 27.29 -19.01
CA GLN A 41 -18.35 26.91 -18.02
C GLN A 41 -18.19 25.43 -17.64
N ARG A 42 -17.72 25.14 -16.41
CA ARG A 42 -17.70 23.77 -15.84
C ARG A 42 -18.83 23.64 -14.82
N ARG A 43 -19.72 22.66 -15.02
CA ARG A 43 -20.79 22.29 -14.06
C ARG A 43 -20.31 21.33 -12.97
N THR A 44 -19.17 20.68 -13.18
CA THR A 44 -18.58 19.71 -12.25
C THR A 44 -17.32 20.33 -11.62
N PRO A 45 -17.16 20.29 -10.28
CA PRO A 45 -16.03 20.94 -9.61
C PRO A 45 -14.68 20.30 -9.91
N GLY A 46 -14.64 18.99 -10.13
CA GLY A 46 -13.42 18.25 -10.46
C GLY A 46 -13.31 17.82 -11.93
N LEU A 47 -12.59 16.72 -12.15
CA LEU A 47 -12.41 16.14 -13.48
C LEU A 47 -13.72 15.58 -14.04
N ARG A 48 -13.87 15.65 -15.35
CA ARG A 48 -14.92 14.98 -16.11
C ARG A 48 -14.51 13.55 -16.44
N ARG A 49 -15.49 12.70 -16.75
CA ARG A 49 -15.22 11.30 -17.15
C ARG A 49 -14.36 11.23 -18.42
N GLU A 50 -14.61 12.12 -19.36
CA GLU A 50 -13.82 12.27 -20.59
C GLU A 50 -12.36 12.64 -20.31
N GLU A 51 -12.11 13.49 -19.32
CA GLU A 51 -10.77 13.91 -18.93
C GLU A 51 -9.98 12.78 -18.25
N VAL A 52 -10.62 12.04 -17.33
CA VAL A 52 -9.99 10.87 -16.70
C VAL A 52 -9.68 9.79 -17.75
N ALA A 53 -10.64 9.52 -18.64
CA ALA A 53 -10.46 8.55 -19.70
C ALA A 53 -9.31 8.92 -20.64
N GLN A 54 -9.18 10.20 -20.99
CA GLN A 54 -8.06 10.72 -21.78
C GLN A 54 -6.72 10.57 -21.05
N LEU A 55 -6.65 10.95 -19.76
CA LEU A 55 -5.43 10.85 -18.96
C LEU A 55 -4.98 9.40 -18.74
N ALA A 56 -5.93 8.46 -18.67
CA ALA A 56 -5.67 7.04 -18.47
C ALA A 56 -5.52 6.25 -19.78
N ASP A 57 -5.65 6.90 -20.95
CA ASP A 57 -5.68 6.25 -22.28
C ASP A 57 -6.69 5.08 -22.35
N VAL A 58 -7.92 5.34 -21.89
CA VAL A 58 -9.04 4.38 -21.96
C VAL A 58 -10.26 5.00 -22.63
N GLY A 59 -11.18 4.15 -23.09
CA GLY A 59 -12.46 4.62 -23.65
C GLY A 59 -13.35 5.30 -22.59
N VAL A 60 -13.94 6.45 -22.93
CA VAL A 60 -14.86 7.20 -22.05
C VAL A 60 -16.05 6.35 -21.60
N THR A 61 -16.63 5.58 -22.52
CA THR A 61 -17.73 4.65 -22.24
C THR A 61 -17.32 3.57 -21.26
N TRP A 62 -16.09 3.05 -21.40
CA TRP A 62 -15.54 2.02 -20.52
C TRP A 62 -15.34 2.57 -19.10
N TYR A 63 -14.73 3.74 -18.96
CA TYR A 63 -14.58 4.40 -17.64
C TYR A 63 -15.94 4.71 -16.99
N THR A 64 -16.93 5.10 -17.80
CA THR A 64 -18.29 5.35 -17.32
C THR A 64 -18.93 4.08 -16.76
N TRP A 65 -18.74 2.93 -17.41
CA TRP A 65 -19.23 1.64 -16.89
C TRP A 65 -18.51 1.22 -15.62
N LEU A 66 -17.20 1.48 -15.52
CA LEU A 66 -16.42 1.25 -14.31
C LEU A 66 -16.95 2.07 -13.13
N GLU A 67 -17.14 3.39 -13.33
CA GLU A 67 -17.67 4.29 -12.29
C GLU A 67 -19.12 3.93 -11.89
N GLN A 68 -19.89 3.33 -12.79
CA GLN A 68 -21.25 2.84 -12.51
C GLN A 68 -21.30 1.49 -11.78
N GLY A 69 -20.14 0.83 -11.57
CA GLY A 69 -20.08 -0.50 -10.96
C GLY A 69 -20.70 -1.60 -11.83
N ARG A 70 -20.72 -1.41 -13.16
CA ARG A 70 -21.19 -2.46 -14.09
C ARG A 70 -20.24 -3.65 -14.08
N ASP A 71 -20.76 -4.79 -14.52
CA ASP A 71 -19.98 -6.00 -14.69
C ASP A 71 -19.06 -5.89 -15.91
N ILE A 72 -17.87 -5.32 -15.71
CA ILE A 72 -16.82 -5.23 -16.71
C ILE A 72 -15.51 -5.77 -16.13
N LYS A 73 -14.74 -6.46 -16.97
CA LYS A 73 -13.39 -6.89 -16.58
C LYS A 73 -12.43 -5.71 -16.73
N ALA A 74 -11.86 -5.26 -15.63
CA ALA A 74 -10.77 -4.29 -15.63
C ALA A 74 -9.45 -5.05 -15.54
N SER A 75 -8.55 -4.85 -16.50
CA SER A 75 -7.20 -5.42 -16.38
C SER A 75 -6.38 -4.63 -15.36
N THR A 76 -5.39 -5.26 -14.74
CA THR A 76 -4.44 -4.58 -13.84
C THR A 76 -3.80 -3.37 -14.51
N LYS A 77 -3.40 -3.48 -15.79
CA LYS A 77 -2.86 -2.38 -16.59
C LYS A 77 -3.82 -1.18 -16.64
N MET A 78 -5.11 -1.41 -16.87
CA MET A 78 -6.10 -0.34 -16.92
C MET A 78 -6.35 0.28 -15.55
N LEU A 79 -6.37 -0.53 -14.48
CA LEU A 79 -6.49 -0.04 -13.11
C LEU A 79 -5.28 0.82 -12.70
N THR A 80 -4.06 0.41 -13.08
CA THR A 80 -2.86 1.23 -12.87
C THR A 80 -2.96 2.57 -13.61
N ALA A 81 -3.37 2.57 -14.88
CA ALA A 81 -3.52 3.81 -15.65
C ALA A 81 -4.57 4.75 -15.03
N ILE A 82 -5.68 4.20 -14.53
CA ILE A 82 -6.71 4.96 -13.83
C ILE A 82 -6.21 5.51 -12.49
N ALA A 83 -5.47 4.73 -11.71
CA ALA A 83 -4.86 5.19 -10.45
C ALA A 83 -3.89 6.36 -10.71
N SER A 84 -3.05 6.27 -11.74
CA SER A 84 -2.16 7.35 -12.16
C SER A 84 -2.92 8.59 -12.61
N ALA A 85 -3.95 8.45 -13.45
CA ALA A 85 -4.77 9.55 -13.93
C ALA A 85 -5.52 10.27 -12.79
N LEU A 86 -5.92 9.53 -11.75
CA LEU A 86 -6.58 10.05 -10.55
C LEU A 86 -5.59 10.49 -9.45
N GLN A 87 -4.28 10.50 -9.74
CA GLN A 87 -3.23 10.84 -8.80
C GLN A 87 -3.42 10.12 -7.45
N CYS A 88 -3.76 8.84 -7.49
CA CYS A 88 -3.92 8.04 -6.28
C CYS A 88 -2.55 7.87 -5.61
N ASN A 89 -2.50 8.04 -4.28
CA ASN A 89 -1.34 7.62 -3.52
C ASN A 89 -1.28 6.09 -3.38
N ASP A 90 -0.24 5.56 -2.73
CA ASP A 90 -0.02 4.11 -2.61
C ASP A 90 -1.18 3.40 -1.90
N VAL A 91 -1.71 4.00 -0.82
CA VAL A 91 -2.83 3.45 -0.03
C VAL A 91 -4.12 3.46 -0.86
N GLU A 92 -4.38 4.55 -1.58
CA GLU A 92 -5.53 4.68 -2.48
C GLU A 92 -5.46 3.70 -3.66
N THR A 93 -4.26 3.47 -4.18
CA THR A 93 -4.02 2.49 -5.24
C THR A 93 -4.28 1.07 -4.71
N GLN A 94 -3.79 0.74 -3.51
CA GLN A 94 -4.12 -0.53 -2.85
C GLN A 94 -5.62 -0.73 -2.68
N HIS A 95 -6.32 0.31 -2.21
CA HIS A 95 -7.76 0.25 -2.03
C HIS A 95 -8.51 0.04 -3.36
N LEU A 96 -8.11 0.74 -4.43
CA LEU A 96 -8.70 0.59 -5.77
C LEU A 96 -8.59 -0.85 -6.28
N PHE A 97 -7.41 -1.47 -6.16
CA PHE A 97 -7.17 -2.84 -6.61
C PHE A 97 -7.96 -3.86 -5.78
N SER A 98 -8.00 -3.67 -4.46
CA SER A 98 -8.80 -4.50 -3.55
C SER A 98 -10.29 -4.48 -3.92
N LEU A 99 -10.85 -3.29 -4.16
CA LEU A 99 -12.25 -3.14 -4.59
C LEU A 99 -12.52 -3.74 -5.98
N ALA A 100 -11.52 -3.78 -6.85
CA ALA A 100 -11.60 -4.39 -8.17
C ALA A 100 -11.40 -5.93 -8.16
N GLY A 101 -11.14 -6.53 -6.98
CA GLY A 101 -10.90 -7.97 -6.86
C GLY A 101 -9.54 -8.41 -7.40
N HIS A 102 -8.58 -7.48 -7.50
CA HIS A 102 -7.21 -7.77 -7.89
C HIS A 102 -6.27 -7.64 -6.70
N THR A 103 -5.42 -8.64 -6.48
CA THR A 103 -4.18 -8.43 -5.73
C THR A 103 -3.30 -7.52 -6.57
N LEU A 104 -2.70 -6.49 -5.97
CA LEU A 104 -1.77 -5.64 -6.71
C LEU A 104 -0.70 -6.54 -7.38
N PRO A 105 -0.33 -6.29 -8.65
CA PRO A 105 1.03 -6.65 -9.05
C PRO A 105 1.90 -5.90 -8.06
N SER A 106 2.67 -6.63 -7.25
CA SER A 106 3.49 -6.07 -6.18
C SER A 106 3.97 -4.71 -6.64
N MET A 107 3.42 -3.63 -6.05
CA MET A 107 4.14 -2.39 -6.12
C MET A 107 5.44 -2.82 -5.52
N ARG A 108 6.48 -2.87 -6.35
CA ARG A 108 7.83 -2.77 -5.87
C ARG A 108 7.73 -1.52 -5.01
N VAL A 109 7.46 -1.71 -3.71
CA VAL A 109 8.12 -0.96 -2.65
C VAL A 109 9.51 -1.06 -3.17
N THR A 110 9.89 -0.02 -3.89
CA THR A 110 11.18 0.01 -4.51
C THR A 110 12.04 -0.28 -3.30
N ALA A 111 12.92 -1.25 -3.42
CA ALA A 111 14.07 -1.29 -2.53
C ALA A 111 14.89 -0.01 -2.80
N ALA A 112 14.28 1.17 -2.71
CA ALA A 112 14.84 2.29 -2.02
C ALA A 112 15.39 1.63 -0.77
N CYS A 113 16.71 1.49 -0.77
CA CYS A 113 17.47 1.54 0.45
C CYS A 113 16.78 2.59 1.31
N CYS A 114 15.93 2.16 2.24
CA CYS A 114 15.14 3.04 3.09
C CYS A 114 16.14 3.61 4.10
N LYS A 115 17.07 4.43 3.62
CA LYS A 115 17.86 5.29 4.47
C LYS A 115 16.85 6.22 5.10
N LEU A 116 16.65 6.00 6.39
CA LEU A 116 15.80 6.83 7.21
C LEU A 116 16.17 8.30 6.97
N ALA A 117 15.23 9.11 6.49
CA ALA A 117 15.46 10.54 6.38
C ALA A 117 15.84 11.09 7.77
N GLY A 118 16.85 11.95 7.86
CA GLY A 118 17.43 12.37 9.15
C GLY A 118 16.41 12.96 10.14
N HIS A 119 15.34 13.59 9.65
CA HIS A 119 14.25 14.10 10.49
C HIS A 119 13.48 13.01 11.24
N ASN A 120 13.38 11.79 10.68
CA ASN A 120 12.71 10.68 11.34
C ASN A 120 13.55 10.16 12.52
N GLN A 121 14.88 10.16 12.40
CA GLN A 121 15.76 9.81 13.52
C GLN A 121 15.64 10.85 14.66
N GLN A 122 15.60 12.15 14.33
CA GLN A 122 15.40 13.20 15.32
C GLN A 122 14.07 13.06 16.07
N MET A 123 13.00 12.67 15.36
CA MET A 123 11.70 12.40 15.99
C MET A 123 11.76 11.16 16.89
N LEU A 124 12.43 10.09 16.45
CA LEU A 124 12.69 8.89 17.26
C LEU A 124 13.45 9.21 18.54
N ASP A 125 14.51 10.00 18.44
CA ASP A 125 15.37 10.38 19.58
C ASP A 125 14.64 11.28 20.58
N ALA A 126 13.60 12.00 20.17
CA ALA A 126 12.76 12.81 21.05
C ALA A 126 11.75 11.98 21.88
N ILE A 127 11.47 10.73 21.49
CA ILE A 127 10.56 9.84 22.20
C ILE A 127 11.30 9.21 23.39
N GLN A 128 10.80 9.45 24.61
CA GLN A 128 11.39 8.92 25.85
C GLN A 128 11.08 7.44 26.10
N LEU A 129 10.08 6.88 25.41
CA LEU A 129 9.71 5.47 25.47
C LEU A 129 10.43 4.65 24.39
N PRO A 130 10.62 3.33 24.58
CA PRO A 130 11.16 2.43 23.56
C PRO A 130 10.42 2.57 22.23
N ALA A 131 11.13 2.90 21.14
CA ALA A 131 10.54 3.09 19.82
C ALA A 131 11.48 2.67 18.69
N ILE A 132 10.88 2.12 17.63
CA ILE A 132 11.51 1.77 16.36
C ILE A 132 10.67 2.21 15.18
N ILE A 133 11.32 2.33 14.03
CA ILE A 133 10.68 2.39 12.72
C ILE A 133 11.13 1.16 11.95
N GLU A 134 10.19 0.37 11.45
CA GLU A 134 10.46 -0.83 10.67
C GLU A 134 9.68 -0.85 9.35
N THR A 135 10.19 -1.61 8.38
CA THR A 135 9.46 -1.93 7.15
C THR A 135 8.34 -2.94 7.46
N PRO A 136 7.36 -3.12 6.55
CA PRO A 136 6.40 -4.21 6.68
C PRO A 136 7.07 -5.58 6.87
N ARG A 137 8.22 -5.80 6.21
CA ARG A 137 9.02 -7.04 6.31
C ARG A 137 9.83 -7.16 7.62
N PHE A 138 9.60 -6.27 8.59
CA PHE A 138 10.27 -6.22 9.88
C PHE A 138 11.75 -5.82 9.84
N ASP A 139 12.20 -5.14 8.77
CA ASP A 139 13.54 -4.56 8.72
C ASP A 139 13.57 -3.24 9.49
N ILE A 140 14.49 -3.10 10.44
CA ILE A 140 14.61 -1.93 11.31
C ILE A 140 15.31 -0.81 10.55
N LEU A 141 14.58 0.27 10.27
CA LEU A 141 15.08 1.46 9.60
C LEU A 141 15.63 2.50 10.57
N GLY A 142 15.07 2.54 11.78
CA GLY A 142 15.44 3.49 12.84
C GLY A 142 15.07 2.96 14.21
N TYR A 143 15.81 3.39 15.23
CA TYR A 143 15.62 2.99 16.62
C TYR A 143 16.10 4.10 17.55
N ASN A 144 15.55 4.14 18.77
CA ASN A 144 16.07 4.98 19.83
C ASN A 144 16.81 4.15 20.89
N GLN A 145 17.57 4.83 21.76
CA GLN A 145 18.37 4.16 22.80
C GLN A 145 17.50 3.40 23.81
N ALA A 146 16.29 3.89 24.10
CA ALA A 146 15.35 3.22 24.99
C ALA A 146 14.93 1.84 24.46
N TRP A 147 14.78 1.70 23.14
CA TRP A 147 14.51 0.40 22.50
C TRP A 147 15.67 -0.58 22.64
N CYS A 148 16.90 -0.13 22.34
CA CYS A 148 18.10 -0.94 22.53
C CYS A 148 18.25 -1.44 23.97
N ALA A 149 17.99 -0.56 24.95
CA ALA A 149 18.01 -0.90 26.36
C ALA A 149 16.93 -1.90 26.75
N LEU A 150 15.68 -1.72 26.26
CA LEU A 150 14.59 -2.66 26.50
C LEU A 150 14.93 -4.05 25.95
N MET A 151 15.42 -4.11 24.72
CA MET A 151 15.67 -5.37 24.00
C MET A 151 17.04 -6.01 24.32
N GLY A 152 17.87 -5.36 25.14
CA GLY A 152 19.20 -5.86 25.50
C GLY A 152 20.11 -6.06 24.29
N VAL A 153 20.03 -5.16 23.30
CA VAL A 153 20.74 -5.25 22.02
C VAL A 153 21.35 -3.91 21.63
N ASP A 154 22.59 -3.93 21.16
CA ASP A 154 23.20 -2.77 20.52
C ASP A 154 23.09 -2.89 19.00
N LEU A 155 22.04 -2.28 18.44
CA LEU A 155 21.81 -2.28 17.00
C LEU A 155 22.91 -1.53 16.23
N ALA A 156 23.72 -0.69 16.88
CA ALA A 156 24.83 -0.02 16.22
C ALA A 156 25.97 -1.00 15.86
N GLN A 157 26.08 -2.13 16.58
CA GLN A 157 27.07 -3.19 16.30
C GLN A 157 26.59 -4.23 15.28
N ILE A 158 25.32 -4.16 14.88
CA ILE A 158 24.73 -5.09 13.91
C ILE A 158 24.72 -4.42 12.54
N ALA A 159 25.16 -5.12 11.50
CA ALA A 159 25.14 -4.62 10.14
C ALA A 159 23.68 -4.31 9.72
N PRO A 160 23.39 -3.20 9.02
CA PRO A 160 22.01 -2.82 8.65
C PRO A 160 21.20 -3.94 8.00
N GLU A 161 21.82 -4.76 7.17
CA GLU A 161 21.25 -5.93 6.49
C GLU A 161 20.78 -7.04 7.44
N ASP A 162 21.36 -7.13 8.64
CA ASP A 162 21.01 -8.12 9.67
C ASP A 162 20.03 -7.55 10.70
N ARG A 163 19.59 -6.29 10.54
CA ARG A 163 18.65 -5.64 11.46
C ARG A 163 17.20 -5.95 11.09
N ASN A 164 16.80 -7.19 11.23
CA ASN A 164 15.40 -7.60 11.06
C ASN A 164 14.84 -8.15 12.40
N CYS A 165 13.70 -7.66 12.86
CA CYS A 165 13.15 -8.03 14.17
C CYS A 165 12.89 -9.54 14.29
N ILE A 166 12.39 -10.18 13.22
CA ILE A 166 12.16 -11.64 13.23
C ILE A 166 13.50 -12.37 13.24
N TRP A 167 14.44 -11.96 12.39
CA TRP A 167 15.77 -12.57 12.35
C TRP A 167 16.48 -12.47 13.71
N LEU A 168 16.45 -11.29 14.34
CA LEU A 168 17.06 -11.05 15.65
C LEU A 168 16.34 -11.80 16.77
N ALA A 169 15.02 -11.96 16.72
CA ALA A 169 14.28 -12.76 17.70
C ALA A 169 14.69 -14.25 17.70
N PHE A 170 15.17 -14.78 16.57
CA PHE A 170 15.70 -16.14 16.47
C PHE A 170 17.21 -16.23 16.69
N ASN A 171 17.99 -15.24 16.27
CA ASN A 171 19.46 -15.32 16.19
C ASN A 171 20.20 -14.50 17.24
N HIS A 172 19.55 -13.57 17.94
CA HIS A 172 20.17 -12.73 18.96
C HIS A 172 19.81 -13.22 20.37
N ALA A 173 20.81 -13.78 21.07
CA ALA A 173 20.63 -14.40 22.38
C ALA A 173 20.02 -13.46 23.44
N GLY A 174 20.36 -12.16 23.41
CA GLY A 174 19.78 -11.16 24.32
C GLY A 174 18.31 -10.87 24.04
N TRP A 175 17.90 -10.89 22.77
CA TRP A 175 16.57 -10.49 22.33
C TRP A 175 15.52 -11.53 22.72
N ARG A 176 15.84 -12.82 22.53
CA ARG A 176 14.97 -13.92 22.91
C ARG A 176 14.59 -13.90 24.39
N ASN A 177 15.52 -13.50 25.25
CA ASN A 177 15.32 -13.50 26.70
C ASN A 177 14.40 -12.36 27.21
N VAL A 178 14.24 -11.30 26.42
CA VAL A 178 13.34 -10.18 26.76
C VAL A 178 11.89 -10.49 26.39
N MET A 179 11.66 -11.32 25.37
CA MET A 179 10.32 -11.71 24.93
C MET A 179 9.73 -12.77 25.86
N THR A 180 8.98 -12.35 26.87
CA THR A 180 8.33 -13.27 27.82
C THR A 180 7.28 -14.16 27.15
N ASP A 181 6.48 -13.61 26.23
CA ASP A 181 5.41 -14.32 25.53
C ASP A 181 5.85 -14.86 24.16
N TRP A 182 7.11 -15.31 24.06
CA TRP A 182 7.73 -15.70 22.79
C TRP A 182 6.93 -16.75 22.02
N ASP A 183 6.44 -17.78 22.71
CA ASP A 183 5.66 -18.87 22.10
C ASP A 183 4.29 -18.42 21.56
N GLU A 184 3.75 -17.30 22.05
CA GLU A 184 2.49 -16.73 21.57
C GLU A 184 2.70 -15.70 20.45
N VAL A 185 3.70 -14.83 20.62
CA VAL A 185 3.95 -13.69 19.73
C VAL A 185 4.64 -14.12 18.44
N MET A 186 5.63 -15.02 18.51
CA MET A 186 6.43 -15.39 17.33
C MET A 186 5.63 -16.09 16.24
N PRO A 187 4.72 -17.05 16.52
CA PRO A 187 3.89 -17.64 15.48
C PRO A 187 3.05 -16.59 14.72
N GLN A 188 2.56 -15.57 15.42
CA GLN A 188 1.78 -14.47 14.82
C GLN A 188 2.66 -13.59 13.93
N MET A 189 3.83 -13.17 14.42
CA MET A 189 4.78 -12.37 13.62
C MET A 189 5.27 -13.15 12.38
N VAL A 190 5.55 -14.44 12.53
CA VAL A 190 5.94 -15.31 11.40
C VAL A 190 4.79 -15.49 10.41
N ALA A 191 3.54 -15.60 10.87
CA ALA A 191 2.37 -15.67 9.99
C ALA A 191 2.19 -14.37 9.20
N MET A 192 2.33 -13.20 9.85
CA MET A 192 2.31 -11.89 9.19
C MET A 192 3.42 -11.77 8.13
N PHE A 193 4.65 -12.13 8.49
CA PHE A 193 5.79 -12.13 7.58
C PHE A 193 5.56 -13.06 6.38
N ARG A 194 5.06 -14.27 6.61
CA ARG A 194 4.69 -15.22 5.53
C ARG A 194 3.58 -14.68 4.64
N GLY A 195 2.59 -13.99 5.20
CA GLY A 195 1.53 -13.34 4.42
C GLY A 195 2.10 -12.30 3.45
N GLN A 196 2.99 -11.44 3.94
CA GLN A 196 3.62 -10.39 3.14
C GLN A 196 4.67 -10.94 2.14
N MET A 197 5.37 -12.02 2.49
CA MET A 197 6.29 -12.72 1.58
C MET A 197 5.56 -13.60 0.56
N GLY A 198 4.37 -14.11 0.90
CA GLY A 198 3.52 -14.88 0.00
C GLY A 198 2.99 -14.07 -1.18
N GLU A 199 2.82 -12.76 -1.00
CA GLU A 199 2.57 -11.80 -2.09
C GLU A 199 3.79 -11.60 -3.02
N HIS A 200 4.96 -12.14 -2.66
CA HIS A 200 6.26 -11.96 -3.34
C HIS A 200 6.93 -13.27 -3.79
N LEU A 201 6.22 -14.40 -3.84
CA LEU A 201 6.71 -15.72 -4.28
C LEU A 201 7.29 -15.77 -5.72
N GLY A 202 7.30 -14.64 -6.44
CA GLY A 202 7.84 -14.49 -7.80
C GLY A 202 8.95 -13.46 -7.96
N ASP A 203 9.59 -12.97 -6.88
CA ASP A 203 10.76 -12.10 -6.99
C ASP A 203 12.04 -12.94 -6.86
N PRO A 204 12.75 -13.24 -7.97
CA PRO A 204 14.03 -13.92 -7.92
C PRO A 204 15.10 -12.95 -7.37
N HIS A 205 15.87 -13.41 -6.39
CA HIS A 205 17.20 -12.88 -6.13
C HIS A 205 18.08 -13.04 -7.37
#